data_AF-A0A164QRJ1-F1
#
_entry.id   AF-A0A164QRJ1-F1
#
_cell.length_a   1.000
_cell.length_b   1.000
_cell.length_c   1.000
_cell.angle_alpha   90.00
_cell.angle_beta   90.00
_cell.angle_gamma   90.00
#
_symmetry.space_group_name_H-M   'P 1'
#
loop_
_entity.id
_entity.type
_entity.pdbx_description
1 polymer ?
#
loop_
_entity_poly.entity_id
_entity_poly.type
_entity_poly.pdbx_seq_one_letter_code
_entity_poly.pdbx_strand_id
1 'polypeptide(L)'
;MAGVKLMGHSSDDDFKGCSPPLSQKLVRRNQKIPIGHILASLKWRNTSVVQKMTESIKVLFSSDLGIVDFHPSGDCAVIYISAAEMIEGLLYRKRLAGLKAVKGIRKVIVAERTYLSLQQFSSLQQFAVLELELDLIPVTENGLHSLLVQMVSAENKISKNPFLHPSKIQDEELSAHVSIALKNIPKIGERKL
;
A
#
# COMPACT_ATOMS: atom_id res chain seq x y z
N MET A 1 9.60 -32.84 -54.35
CA MET A 1 9.39 -33.28 -52.96
C MET A 1 9.79 -32.14 -52.04
N ALA A 2 8.79 -31.42 -51.53
CA ALA A 2 8.99 -30.26 -50.65
C ALA A 2 9.08 -30.73 -49.19
N GLY A 3 10.16 -30.38 -48.51
CA GLY A 3 10.35 -30.66 -47.08
C GLY A 3 9.68 -29.59 -46.22
N VAL A 4 8.64 -29.96 -45.48
CA VAL A 4 7.94 -29.10 -44.53
C VAL A 4 8.75 -29.06 -43.23
N LYS A 5 9.25 -27.87 -42.88
CA LYS A 5 9.94 -27.59 -41.61
C LYS A 5 8.88 -27.28 -40.55
N LEU A 6 8.70 -28.18 -39.58
CA LEU A 6 7.82 -27.96 -38.43
C LEU A 6 8.49 -26.95 -37.47
N MET A 7 7.92 -25.74 -37.38
CA MET A 7 8.21 -24.80 -36.30
C MET A 7 7.40 -25.22 -35.08
N GLY A 8 8.09 -25.73 -34.06
CA GLY A 8 7.53 -25.86 -32.72
C GLY A 8 7.42 -24.47 -32.09
N HIS A 9 6.20 -24.02 -31.84
CA HIS A 9 5.93 -22.91 -30.92
C HIS A 9 5.84 -23.51 -29.51
N SER A 10 6.92 -23.37 -28.73
CA SER A 10 6.89 -23.51 -27.27
C SER A 10 6.59 -22.13 -26.70
N SER A 11 5.44 -22.01 -26.04
CA SER A 11 4.95 -20.78 -25.42
C SER A 11 5.17 -20.84 -23.91
N ASP A 12 6.43 -21.03 -23.47
CA ASP A 12 6.79 -21.22 -22.06
C ASP A 12 7.92 -20.29 -21.58
N ASP A 13 8.09 -19.11 -22.19
CA ASP A 13 9.20 -18.19 -21.88
C ASP A 13 8.83 -16.91 -21.10
N ASP A 14 7.61 -16.80 -20.56
CA ASP A 14 7.12 -15.55 -19.94
C ASP A 14 7.30 -15.43 -18.42
N PHE A 15 8.02 -16.35 -17.76
CA PHE A 15 8.28 -16.26 -16.31
C PHE A 15 9.76 -16.32 -15.96
N LYS A 16 10.57 -15.44 -16.56
CA LYS A 16 11.91 -15.17 -16.02
C LYS A 16 11.79 -14.31 -14.76
N GLY A 17 12.09 -14.95 -13.63
CA GLY A 17 12.05 -14.38 -12.28
C GLY A 17 12.68 -13.00 -12.19
N CYS A 18 11.83 -12.00 -11.97
CA CYS A 18 12.23 -10.67 -11.52
C CYS A 18 12.36 -10.64 -10.00
N SER A 19 13.34 -11.37 -9.44
CA SER A 19 13.82 -11.13 -8.07
C SER A 19 15.19 -10.45 -8.13
N PRO A 20 15.25 -9.10 -8.11
CA PRO A 20 16.53 -8.42 -8.03
C PRO A 20 17.20 -8.69 -6.65
N PRO A 21 18.54 -8.67 -6.58
CA PRO A 21 19.24 -8.78 -5.31
C PRO A 21 18.81 -7.63 -4.39
N LEU A 22 18.47 -7.98 -3.14
CA LEU A 22 18.11 -7.04 -2.08
C LEU A 22 19.27 -6.10 -1.78
N SER A 23 19.39 -5.01 -2.54
CA SER A 23 20.21 -3.87 -2.16
C SER A 23 19.58 -3.29 -0.89
N GLN A 24 20.16 -3.60 0.28
CA GLN A 24 19.81 -3.07 1.60
C GLN A 24 20.12 -1.56 1.73
N LYS A 25 19.70 -0.77 0.75
CA LYS A 25 19.71 0.69 0.84
C LYS A 25 18.54 1.10 1.73
N LEU A 26 18.85 1.88 2.76
CA LEU A 26 17.88 2.44 3.69
C LEU A 26 16.81 3.25 2.94
N VAL A 27 15.54 3.08 3.31
CA VAL A 27 14.43 3.87 2.76
C VAL A 27 14.67 5.35 3.06
N ARG A 28 14.83 6.15 2.00
CA ARG A 28 15.07 7.58 2.12
C ARG A 28 13.77 8.29 2.49
N ARG A 29 13.84 9.12 3.54
CA ARG A 29 12.71 9.92 4.04
C ARG A 29 12.54 11.22 3.26
N ASN A 30 11.35 11.82 3.37
CA ASN A 30 11.01 13.13 2.81
C ASN A 30 11.33 13.23 1.31
N GLN A 31 10.90 12.23 0.55
CA GLN A 31 11.00 12.29 -0.90
C GLN A 31 10.22 13.51 -1.39
N LYS A 32 10.87 14.37 -2.17
CA LYS A 32 10.21 15.51 -2.81
C LYS A 32 9.39 15.00 -3.98
N ILE A 33 8.16 14.59 -3.71
CA ILE A 33 7.22 14.07 -4.70
C ILE A 33 6.22 15.19 -5.03
N PRO A 34 6.14 15.66 -6.29
CA PRO A 34 5.16 16.64 -6.68
C PRO A 34 3.73 16.10 -6.57
N ILE A 35 2.75 16.99 -6.39
CA ILE A 35 1.34 16.62 -6.29
C ILE A 35 0.90 15.88 -7.57
N GLY A 36 0.09 14.83 -7.40
CA GLY A 36 -0.39 14.00 -8.52
C GLY A 36 0.69 13.11 -9.17
N HIS A 37 1.86 12.99 -8.54
CA HIS A 37 2.91 12.08 -8.97
C HIS A 37 3.07 10.93 -7.98
N ILE A 38 3.57 9.80 -8.48
CA ILE A 38 4.01 8.67 -7.68
C ILE A 38 5.45 8.36 -8.02
N LEU A 39 6.26 8.09 -7.00
CA LEU A 39 7.64 7.64 -7.19
C LEU A 39 7.67 6.11 -7.13
N ALA A 40 8.17 5.47 -8.18
CA ALA A 40 8.25 4.03 -8.33
C ALA A 40 9.70 3.55 -8.44
N SER A 41 9.96 2.33 -7.98
CA SER A 41 11.25 1.68 -8.15
C SER A 41 11.47 1.36 -9.63
N LEU A 42 12.72 1.47 -10.10
CA LEU A 42 13.08 1.24 -11.50
C LEU A 42 12.64 -0.14 -12.02
N LYS A 43 12.51 -1.15 -11.14
CA LYS A 43 12.04 -2.50 -11.51
C LYS A 43 10.60 -2.54 -12.03
N TRP A 44 9.79 -1.52 -11.73
CA TRP A 44 8.41 -1.40 -12.20
C TRP A 44 8.31 -0.75 -13.57
N ARG A 45 9.43 -0.29 -14.15
CA ARG A 45 9.45 0.31 -15.48
C ARG A 45 8.97 -0.70 -16.52
N ASN A 46 8.10 -0.24 -17.42
CA ASN A 46 7.49 -1.02 -18.50
C ASN A 46 6.54 -2.16 -18.04
N THR A 47 6.15 -2.19 -16.77
CA THR A 47 5.10 -3.11 -16.31
C THR A 47 3.71 -2.66 -16.76
N SER A 48 2.80 -3.61 -16.96
CA SER A 48 1.39 -3.32 -17.31
C SER A 48 0.69 -2.45 -16.25
N VAL A 49 1.05 -2.62 -14.99
CA VAL A 49 0.58 -1.80 -13.86
C VAL A 49 0.94 -0.33 -14.07
N VAL A 50 2.20 -0.04 -14.42
CA VAL A 50 2.64 1.34 -14.63
C VAL A 50 2.05 1.93 -15.91
N GLN A 51 1.90 1.15 -16.97
CA GLN A 51 1.23 1.59 -18.20
C GLN A 51 -0.19 2.08 -17.91
N LYS A 52 -1.01 1.26 -17.23
CA LYS A 52 -2.38 1.63 -16.82
C LYS A 52 -2.41 2.81 -15.86
N MET A 53 -1.48 2.86 -14.91
CA MET A 53 -1.39 3.95 -13.92
C MET A 53 -1.03 5.31 -14.57
N THR A 54 -0.22 5.29 -15.63
CA THR A 54 0.24 6.49 -16.33
C THR A 54 -0.90 7.23 -17.06
N GLU A 55 -2.02 6.54 -17.31
CA GLU A 55 -3.23 7.15 -17.88
C GLU A 55 -3.88 8.17 -16.93
N SER A 56 -3.70 8.01 -15.60
CA SER A 56 -4.34 8.85 -14.58
C SER A 56 -3.36 9.73 -13.81
N ILE A 57 -2.14 9.27 -13.55
CA ILE A 57 -1.14 9.97 -12.74
C ILE A 57 0.25 9.89 -13.35
N LYS A 58 1.14 10.84 -13.00
CA LYS A 58 2.52 10.83 -13.51
C LYS A 58 3.42 9.96 -12.65
N VAL A 59 4.19 9.08 -13.29
CA VAL A 59 5.10 8.14 -12.60
C VAL A 59 6.54 8.60 -12.75
N LEU A 60 7.22 8.82 -11.62
CA LEU A 60 8.65 9.08 -11.56
C LEU A 60 9.37 7.78 -11.19
N PHE A 61 10.53 7.52 -11.79
CA PHE A 61 11.32 6.34 -11.47
C PHE A 61 12.59 6.72 -10.72
N SER A 62 12.96 5.92 -9.73
CA SER A 62 14.26 6.05 -9.07
C SER A 62 14.86 4.68 -8.76
N SER A 63 16.19 4.60 -8.86
CA SER A 63 16.99 3.42 -8.54
C SER A 63 17.32 3.32 -7.04
N ASP A 64 17.02 4.37 -6.27
CA ASP A 64 17.42 4.51 -4.85
C ASP A 64 16.25 4.34 -3.86
N LEU A 65 15.19 3.62 -4.23
CA LEU A 65 14.05 3.34 -3.33
C LEU A 65 14.34 2.23 -2.30
N GLY A 66 15.44 1.49 -2.46
CA GLY A 66 15.82 0.42 -1.54
C GLY A 66 14.79 -0.71 -1.53
N ILE A 67 14.25 -1.02 -0.35
CA ILE A 67 13.27 -2.10 -0.15
C ILE A 67 11.84 -1.73 -0.56
N VAL A 68 11.56 -0.46 -0.86
CA VAL A 68 10.20 0.05 -1.18
C VAL A 68 9.93 0.00 -2.67
N ASP A 69 8.68 -0.29 -3.05
CA ASP A 69 8.25 -0.32 -4.45
C ASP A 69 7.73 1.02 -4.94
N PHE A 70 6.87 1.66 -4.15
CA PHE A 70 6.23 2.91 -4.50
C PHE A 70 6.19 3.88 -3.33
N HIS A 71 6.19 5.16 -3.64
CA HIS A 71 5.88 6.25 -2.73
C HIS A 71 4.76 7.10 -3.34
N PRO A 72 3.50 6.90 -2.89
CA PRO A 72 2.37 7.77 -3.27
C PRO A 72 2.50 9.19 -2.74
N SER A 73 3.24 9.36 -1.64
CA SER A 73 3.52 10.63 -0.95
C SER A 73 4.91 10.54 -0.29
N GLY A 74 5.50 11.68 0.08
CA GLY A 74 6.79 11.75 0.76
C GLY A 74 6.85 10.99 2.09
N ASP A 75 5.68 10.82 2.73
CA ASP A 75 5.52 10.18 4.05
C ASP A 75 4.82 8.82 3.99
N CYS A 76 4.59 8.28 2.79
CA CYS A 76 3.92 6.99 2.57
C CYS A 76 4.79 6.08 1.69
N ALA A 77 5.13 4.90 2.21
CA ALA A 77 5.90 3.88 1.52
C ALA A 77 5.03 2.64 1.29
N VAL A 78 5.03 2.14 0.06
CA VAL A 78 4.26 0.97 -0.37
C VAL A 78 5.20 -0.13 -0.82
N ILE A 79 5.03 -1.32 -0.24
CA ILE A 79 5.66 -2.56 -0.72
C ILE A 79 4.59 -3.44 -1.36
N TYR A 80 4.88 -3.97 -2.52
CA TYR A 80 4.12 -5.01 -3.17
C TYR A 80 4.75 -6.39 -2.93
N ILE A 81 3.90 -7.36 -2.64
CA ILE A 81 4.25 -8.78 -2.51
C ILE A 81 3.39 -9.57 -3.51
N SER A 82 4.03 -10.22 -4.47
CA SER A 82 3.33 -11.09 -5.42
C SER A 82 2.99 -12.44 -4.79
N ALA A 83 2.09 -13.19 -5.41
CA ALA A 83 1.74 -14.55 -4.98
C ALA A 83 2.97 -15.47 -4.99
N ALA A 84 3.88 -15.29 -5.96
CA ALA A 84 5.13 -16.04 -6.03
C ALA A 84 6.09 -15.69 -4.88
N GLU A 85 6.30 -14.40 -4.59
CA GLU A 85 7.16 -13.96 -3.49
C GLU A 85 6.63 -14.44 -2.13
N MET A 86 5.30 -14.51 -1.99
CA MET A 86 4.64 -15.01 -0.79
C MET A 86 4.84 -16.52 -0.58
N ILE A 87 4.88 -17.31 -1.66
CA ILE A 87 5.17 -18.75 -1.60
C ILE A 87 6.62 -19.00 -1.19
N GLU A 88 7.56 -18.16 -1.63
CA GLU A 88 8.98 -18.27 -1.28
C GLU A 88 9.26 -18.01 0.22
N GLY A 89 8.41 -17.23 0.91
CA GLY A 89 8.37 -17.19 2.37
C GLY A 89 9.44 -16.32 3.04
N LEU A 90 10.72 -16.55 2.75
CA LEU A 90 11.82 -16.00 3.54
C LEU A 90 12.21 -14.57 3.14
N LEU A 91 12.20 -14.26 1.84
CA LEU A 91 12.66 -12.98 1.32
C LEU A 91 11.76 -11.82 1.74
N TYR A 92 10.43 -11.99 1.60
CA TYR A 92 9.50 -10.93 2.00
C TYR A 92 9.57 -10.66 3.51
N ARG A 93 9.77 -11.69 4.35
CA ARG A 93 9.86 -11.51 5.81
C ARG A 93 11.02 -10.60 6.21
N LYS A 94 12.20 -10.83 5.62
CA LYS A 94 13.37 -9.95 5.83
C LYS A 94 13.09 -8.53 5.34
N ARG A 95 12.43 -8.40 4.20
CA ARG A 95 12.07 -7.12 3.60
C ARG A 95 11.07 -6.33 4.48
N LEU A 96 10.06 -7.00 5.03
CA LEU A 96 9.09 -6.40 5.95
C LEU A 96 9.71 -6.02 7.30
N ALA A 97 10.61 -6.85 7.85
CA ALA A 97 11.38 -6.51 9.04
C ALA A 97 12.23 -5.25 8.83
N GLY A 98 12.89 -5.15 7.67
CA GLY A 98 13.61 -3.94 7.25
C GLY A 98 12.69 -2.71 7.15
N LEU A 99 11.47 -2.88 6.62
CA LEU A 99 10.49 -1.80 6.54
C LEU A 99 10.01 -1.36 7.92
N LYS A 100 9.76 -2.29 8.86
CA LYS A 100 9.37 -1.97 10.24
C LYS A 100 10.44 -1.12 10.95
N ALA A 101 11.73 -1.39 10.70
CA ALA A 101 12.83 -0.63 11.30
C ALA A 101 12.86 0.87 10.91
N VAL A 102 12.32 1.24 9.76
CA VAL A 102 12.28 2.64 9.30
C VAL A 102 11.26 3.44 10.13
N LYS A 103 11.65 4.52 10.80
CA LYS A 103 10.71 5.34 11.60
C LYS A 103 10.23 6.58 10.85
N GLY A 104 9.03 7.06 11.16
CA GLY A 104 8.51 8.34 10.69
C GLY A 104 7.93 8.35 9.27
N ILE A 105 7.56 7.18 8.73
CA ILE A 105 6.87 7.02 7.44
C ILE A 105 5.74 6.00 7.63
N ARG A 106 4.58 6.25 7.01
CA ARG A 106 3.49 5.27 6.91
C ARG A 106 3.87 4.15 5.96
N LYS A 107 3.59 2.92 6.35
CA LYS A 107 4.06 1.71 5.67
C LYS A 107 2.85 0.88 5.31
N VAL A 108 2.61 0.76 4.01
CA VAL A 108 1.50 -0.02 3.48
C VAL A 108 2.07 -1.19 2.70
N ILE A 109 1.60 -2.37 3.00
CA ILE A 109 1.90 -3.59 2.29
C ILE A 109 0.70 -3.87 1.39
N VAL A 110 0.95 -4.08 0.12
CA VAL A 110 -0.04 -4.53 -0.85
C VAL A 110 0.34 -5.93 -1.26
N ALA A 111 -0.57 -6.89 -1.13
CA ALA A 111 -0.26 -8.28 -1.44
C ALA A 111 -1.30 -8.88 -2.38
N GLU A 112 -0.82 -9.66 -3.36
CA GLU A 112 -1.69 -10.42 -4.25
C GLU A 112 -2.46 -11.49 -3.49
N ARG A 113 -3.78 -11.37 -3.53
CA ARG A 113 -4.70 -12.36 -2.98
C ARG A 113 -5.39 -13.08 -4.12
N THR A 114 -4.90 -14.26 -4.45
CA THR A 114 -5.46 -15.16 -5.46
C THR A 114 -5.95 -16.43 -4.77
N TYR A 115 -6.87 -17.17 -5.39
CA TYR A 115 -7.39 -18.45 -4.86
C TYR A 115 -6.26 -19.44 -4.52
N LEU A 116 -5.21 -19.48 -5.34
CA LEU A 116 -4.06 -20.38 -5.16
C LEU A 116 -3.14 -19.99 -3.98
N SER A 117 -3.19 -18.73 -3.53
CA SER A 117 -2.25 -18.18 -2.54
C SER A 117 -2.91 -17.88 -1.18
N LEU A 118 -4.14 -18.36 -0.96
CA LEU A 118 -4.95 -18.06 0.23
C LEU A 118 -4.29 -18.47 1.56
N GLN A 119 -3.68 -19.66 1.60
CA GLN A 119 -3.04 -20.15 2.82
C GLN A 119 -1.81 -19.31 3.18
N GLN A 120 -0.96 -19.02 2.20
CA GLN A 120 0.22 -18.21 2.40
C GLN A 120 -0.16 -16.76 2.72
N PHE A 121 -1.26 -16.25 2.16
CA PHE A 121 -1.82 -14.94 2.50
C PHE A 121 -2.23 -14.86 3.96
N SER A 122 -2.86 -15.90 4.52
CA SER A 122 -3.20 -15.95 5.95
C SER A 122 -1.96 -15.85 6.83
N SER A 123 -0.87 -16.56 6.47
CA SER A 123 0.40 -16.49 7.18
C SER A 123 1.06 -15.11 7.05
N LEU A 124 1.02 -14.50 5.86
CA LEU A 124 1.47 -13.14 5.63
C LEU A 124 0.67 -12.14 6.47
N GLN A 125 -0.65 -12.28 6.55
CA GLN A 125 -1.52 -11.39 7.32
C GLN A 125 -1.21 -11.47 8.82
N GLN A 126 -1.06 -12.67 9.37
CA GLN A 126 -0.68 -12.85 10.76
C GLN A 126 0.67 -12.17 11.05
N PHE A 127 1.67 -12.41 10.21
CA PHE A 127 3.00 -11.83 10.39
C PHE A 127 3.02 -10.30 10.20
N ALA A 128 2.45 -9.79 9.12
CA ALA A 128 2.49 -8.37 8.77
C ALA A 128 1.63 -7.51 9.71
N VAL A 129 0.40 -7.95 9.99
CA VAL A 129 -0.58 -7.14 10.73
C VAL A 129 -0.45 -7.36 12.23
N LEU A 130 -0.36 -8.62 12.69
CA LEU A 130 -0.36 -8.91 14.13
C LEU A 130 1.03 -8.82 14.75
N GLU A 131 2.08 -9.30 14.07
CA GLU A 131 3.44 -9.28 14.64
C GLU A 131 4.19 -7.98 14.32
N LEU A 132 4.06 -7.44 13.10
CA LEU A 132 4.76 -6.22 12.69
C LEU A 132 3.91 -4.95 12.79
N GLU A 133 2.60 -5.03 13.03
CA GLU A 133 1.68 -3.88 13.09
C GLU A 133 1.81 -2.98 11.85
N LEU A 134 1.84 -3.59 10.68
CA LEU A 134 1.89 -2.91 9.38
C LEU A 134 0.52 -3.03 8.70
N ASP A 135 0.18 -2.02 7.91
CA ASP A 135 -1.07 -2.02 7.16
C ASP A 135 -0.95 -2.98 5.97
N LEU A 136 -1.89 -3.91 5.82
CA LEU A 136 -1.93 -4.86 4.71
C LEU A 136 -3.21 -4.68 3.89
N ILE A 137 -3.06 -4.44 2.59
CA ILE A 137 -4.16 -4.31 1.64
C ILE A 137 -4.12 -5.50 0.68
N PRO A 138 -5.12 -6.40 0.70
CA PRO A 138 -5.25 -7.45 -0.30
C PRO A 138 -5.67 -6.86 -1.63
N VAL A 139 -5.03 -7.31 -2.70
CA VAL A 139 -5.29 -6.84 -4.07
C VAL A 139 -5.35 -8.03 -5.02
N THR A 140 -6.20 -7.95 -6.03
CA THR A 140 -6.20 -8.89 -7.15
C THR A 140 -5.11 -8.51 -8.16
N GLU A 141 -4.68 -9.41 -9.04
CA GLU A 141 -3.61 -9.17 -10.02
C GLU A 141 -3.77 -7.82 -10.76
N ASN A 142 -5.00 -7.49 -11.16
CA ASN A 142 -5.29 -6.25 -11.87
C ASN A 142 -5.64 -5.06 -10.97
N GLY A 143 -5.78 -5.22 -9.65
CA GLY A 143 -6.24 -4.15 -8.75
C GLY A 143 -5.13 -3.19 -8.28
N LEU A 144 -3.84 -3.50 -8.50
CA LEU A 144 -2.75 -2.70 -7.94
C LEU A 144 -2.74 -1.27 -8.48
N HIS A 145 -2.91 -1.09 -9.80
CA HIS A 145 -2.87 0.22 -10.43
C HIS A 145 -3.96 1.16 -9.91
N SER A 146 -5.20 0.67 -9.81
CA SER A 146 -6.35 1.48 -9.36
C SER A 146 -6.22 1.87 -7.89
N LEU A 147 -5.72 0.95 -7.04
CA LEU A 147 -5.40 1.26 -5.65
C LEU A 147 -4.34 2.36 -5.56
N LEU A 148 -3.23 2.26 -6.29
CA LEU A 148 -2.16 3.27 -6.25
C LEU A 148 -2.67 4.65 -6.70
N VAL A 149 -3.49 4.72 -7.76
CA VAL A 149 -4.14 5.96 -8.20
C VAL A 149 -5.03 6.56 -7.11
N GLN A 150 -5.81 5.71 -6.43
CA GLN A 150 -6.65 6.13 -5.31
C GLN A 150 -5.83 6.60 -4.10
N MET A 151 -4.71 5.93 -3.79
CA MET A 151 -3.80 6.35 -2.72
C MET A 151 -3.22 7.73 -3.02
N VAL A 152 -2.68 7.95 -4.22
CA VAL A 152 -2.15 9.27 -4.63
C VAL A 152 -3.24 10.34 -4.56
N SER A 153 -4.47 10.01 -4.99
CA SER A 153 -5.59 10.93 -4.92
C SER A 153 -6.00 11.23 -3.47
N ALA A 154 -6.01 10.24 -2.59
CA ALA A 154 -6.37 10.40 -1.18
C ALA A 154 -5.35 11.24 -0.41
N GLU A 155 -4.06 11.06 -0.71
CA GLU A 155 -2.95 11.81 -0.09
C GLU A 155 -2.94 13.29 -0.50
N ASN A 156 -3.38 13.59 -1.72
CA ASN A 156 -3.34 14.93 -2.30
C ASN A 156 -4.68 15.70 -2.18
N LYS A 157 -5.73 15.08 -1.64
CA LYS A 157 -7.05 15.72 -1.49
C LYS A 157 -7.01 16.79 -0.39
N ILE A 158 -7.52 17.97 -0.74
CA ILE A 158 -7.76 19.08 0.19
C ILE A 158 -8.93 18.75 1.13
N SER A 159 -9.90 17.96 0.66
CA SER A 159 -11.02 17.47 1.49
C SER A 159 -10.50 16.46 2.51
N LYS A 160 -10.57 16.82 3.80
CA LYS A 160 -10.12 15.97 4.90
C LYS A 160 -10.94 14.68 4.93
N ASN A 161 -10.28 13.57 5.25
CA ASN A 161 -10.94 12.28 5.50
C ASN A 161 -12.05 12.49 6.55
N PRO A 162 -13.31 12.07 6.30
CA PRO A 162 -14.43 12.28 7.22
C PRO A 162 -14.26 11.55 8.57
N PHE A 163 -13.40 10.52 8.63
CA PHE A 163 -13.03 9.83 9.87
C PHE A 163 -11.92 10.54 10.65
N LEU A 164 -11.25 11.52 10.05
CA LEU A 164 -10.33 12.40 10.75
C LEU A 164 -11.12 13.57 11.31
N HIS A 165 -11.50 13.46 12.58
CA HIS A 165 -12.15 14.56 13.27
C HIS A 165 -11.24 15.79 13.21
N PRO A 166 -11.74 16.97 12.79
CA PRO A 166 -11.02 18.19 13.05
C PRO A 166 -10.84 18.32 14.56
N SER A 167 -9.64 18.63 15.02
CA SER A 167 -9.28 18.82 16.42
C SER A 167 -10.07 19.93 17.14
N LYS A 168 -10.93 20.65 16.42
CA LYS A 168 -11.93 21.57 16.94
C LYS A 168 -13.31 20.91 16.84
N ILE A 169 -13.68 20.13 17.85
CA ILE A 169 -15.11 19.93 18.12
C ILE A 169 -15.64 21.31 18.48
N GLN A 170 -16.69 21.76 17.79
CA GLN A 170 -17.27 23.07 18.02
C GLN A 170 -17.89 23.06 19.42
N ASP A 171 -17.55 24.04 20.26
CA ASP A 171 -17.89 24.07 21.69
C ASP A 171 -19.40 23.84 21.99
N GLU A 172 -20.26 24.17 21.01
CA GLU A 172 -21.71 23.94 21.04
C GLU A 172 -22.10 22.45 21.10
N GLU A 173 -21.41 21.58 20.34
CA GLU A 173 -21.69 20.14 20.39
C GLU A 173 -21.25 19.56 21.75
N LEU A 174 -20.13 20.04 22.31
CA LEU A 174 -19.67 19.60 23.63
C LEU A 174 -20.70 19.93 24.71
N SER A 175 -21.25 21.15 24.71
CA SER A 175 -22.27 21.60 25.66
C SER A 175 -23.52 20.73 25.62
N ALA A 176 -23.99 20.40 24.41
CA ALA A 176 -25.15 19.53 24.21
C ALA A 176 -24.89 18.11 24.76
N HIS A 177 -23.72 17.53 24.46
CA HIS A 177 -23.36 16.19 24.95
C HIS A 177 -23.17 16.14 26.47
N VAL A 178 -22.60 17.18 27.08
CA VAL A 178 -22.47 17.31 28.54
C VAL A 178 -23.85 17.40 29.19
N SER A 179 -24.78 18.19 28.63
CA SER A 179 -26.16 18.27 29.12
C SER A 179 -26.87 16.92 29.05
N ILE A 180 -26.74 16.19 27.94
CA ILE A 180 -27.29 14.83 27.80
C ILE A 180 -26.70 13.88 28.86
N ALA A 181 -25.39 13.93 29.10
CA ALA A 181 -24.75 13.09 30.10
C ALA A 181 -25.22 13.41 31.53
N LEU A 182 -25.39 14.70 31.87
CA LEU A 182 -25.85 15.13 33.18
C LEU A 182 -27.32 14.72 33.44
N LYS A 183 -28.17 14.68 32.41
CA LYS A 183 -29.55 14.17 32.50
C LYS A 183 -29.63 12.67 32.84
N ASN A 184 -28.56 11.89 32.64
CA ASN A 184 -28.53 10.48 33.03
C ASN A 184 -28.26 10.26 34.53
N ILE A 185 -27.89 11.31 35.27
CA ILE A 185 -27.69 11.24 36.72
C ILE A 185 -29.07 11.27 37.39
N PRO A 186 -29.41 10.28 38.24
CA PRO A 186 -30.67 10.29 38.97
C PRO A 186 -30.85 11.61 39.73
N LYS A 187 -32.00 12.27 39.54
CA LYS A 187 -32.42 13.56 40.14
C LYS A 187 -31.84 14.85 39.49
N ILE A 188 -31.13 14.75 38.37
CA ILE A 188 -30.79 15.88 37.50
C ILE A 188 -31.73 15.86 36.27
N GLY A 189 -32.38 16.98 36.00
CA GLY A 189 -33.30 17.16 34.88
C GLY A 189 -33.22 18.58 34.36
N GLU A 190 -34.01 18.89 33.32
CA GLU A 190 -33.88 20.12 32.51
C GLU A 190 -33.99 21.44 33.27
N ARG A 191 -34.57 21.44 34.47
CA ARG A 191 -34.77 22.64 35.28
C ARG A 191 -33.60 22.97 36.22
N LYS A 192 -32.57 22.11 36.26
CA LYS A 192 -31.37 22.27 37.12
C LYS A 192 -30.09 22.49 36.33
N LEU A 193 -30.19 22.60 35.00
CA LEU A 193 -29.09 22.83 34.05
C LEU A 193 -29.32 24.16 33.34
#